data_AF-A0A1H8K6F2-F1
#
_entry.id   AF-A0A1H8K6F2-F1
#
_cell.length_a   1.000
_cell.length_b   1.000
_cell.length_c   1.000
_cell.angle_alpha   90.00
_cell.angle_beta   90.00
_cell.angle_gamma   90.00
#
_symmetry.space_group_name_H-M   'P 1'
#
loop_
_entity.id
_entity.type
_entity.pdbx_description
1 polymer ?
#
loop_
_entity_poly.entity_id
_entity_poly.type
_entity_poly.pdbx_seq_one_letter_code
_entity_poly.pdbx_strand_id
1 'polypeptide(L)'
;MSRKGLYRVGGLAAAASAMVICTSGVASASVAPTAVVADSACQALELTKIIDGHDHMFVDPTVDNSSCYYLIVNMNTGYSAFDTWSPAGDQPQPDGVYDGPGVTLSVEVIDEANGAYYFGPDN
;
A
#
# COMPACT_ATOMS: atom_id res chain seq x y z
N MET A 1 21.68 6.45 -37.40
CA MET A 1 20.90 5.21 -37.21
C MET A 1 20.17 5.30 -35.89
N SER A 2 18.84 5.46 -35.93
CA SER A 2 17.97 5.64 -34.77
C SER A 2 17.42 4.28 -34.32
N ARG A 3 17.53 3.95 -33.03
CA ARG A 3 16.74 2.88 -32.42
C ARG A 3 15.89 3.46 -31.30
N LYS A 4 14.63 3.70 -31.65
CA LYS A 4 13.49 3.88 -30.75
C LYS A 4 13.09 2.50 -30.21
N GLY A 5 12.64 2.42 -28.96
CA GLY A 5 11.98 1.23 -28.41
C GLY A 5 11.50 1.51 -26.99
N LEU A 6 10.32 2.14 -26.87
CA LEU A 6 9.06 1.49 -26.44
C LEU A 6 8.93 1.46 -24.91
N TYR A 7 8.42 2.59 -24.38
CA TYR A 7 7.76 2.65 -23.08
C TYR A 7 6.64 1.59 -23.05
N ARG A 8 6.77 0.58 -22.19
CA ARG A 8 5.69 -0.37 -21.95
C ARG A 8 4.67 0.30 -21.03
N VAL A 9 3.61 0.78 -21.66
CA VAL A 9 2.31 1.02 -21.02
C VAL A 9 1.78 -0.33 -20.55
N GLY A 10 1.74 -0.54 -19.23
CA GLY A 10 1.08 -1.68 -18.59
C GLY A 10 -0.18 -1.20 -17.91
N GLY A 11 -1.22 -0.91 -18.69
CA GLY A 11 -2.53 -0.53 -18.19
C GLY A 11 -3.39 -1.75 -17.83
N LEU A 12 -4.21 -1.54 -16.79
CA LEU A 12 -5.41 -2.28 -16.38
C LEU A 12 -5.27 -3.76 -15.98
N ALA A 13 -5.37 -3.99 -14.67
CA ALA A 13 -6.11 -5.11 -14.12
C ALA A 13 -6.84 -4.65 -12.84
N ALA A 14 -8.03 -4.07 -13.00
CA ALA A 14 -8.97 -3.91 -11.88
C ALA A 14 -9.56 -5.30 -11.56
N ALA A 15 -8.89 -6.04 -10.68
CA ALA A 15 -9.39 -7.30 -10.17
C ALA A 15 -10.30 -7.02 -8.96
N ALA A 16 -11.61 -7.02 -9.21
CA ALA A 16 -12.60 -7.09 -8.15
C ALA A 16 -12.53 -8.47 -7.47
N SER A 17 -12.35 -8.48 -6.14
CA SER A 17 -12.57 -9.67 -5.31
C SER A 17 -13.27 -9.26 -4.02
N ALA A 18 -14.49 -9.76 -3.85
CA ALA A 18 -15.31 -9.57 -2.66
C ALA A 18 -15.10 -10.69 -1.62
N MET A 19 -15.46 -10.38 -0.37
CA MET A 19 -15.68 -11.24 0.81
C MET A 19 -14.40 -11.53 1.64
N VAL A 20 -14.38 -11.35 2.97
CA VAL A 20 -15.23 -11.99 4.00
C VAL A 20 -15.40 -11.08 5.25
N ILE A 21 -16.63 -11.03 5.78
CA ILE A 21 -16.95 -10.48 7.11
C ILE A 21 -16.80 -11.60 8.15
N CYS A 22 -15.93 -11.41 9.15
CA CYS A 22 -16.04 -12.08 10.44
C CYS A 22 -15.68 -11.12 11.59
N THR A 23 -16.67 -10.88 12.44
CA THR A 23 -16.73 -10.04 13.65
C THR A 23 -15.65 -10.42 14.68
N SER A 24 -14.93 -9.50 15.32
CA SER A 24 -15.43 -8.54 16.32
C SER A 24 -14.51 -7.32 16.42
N GLY A 25 -15.10 -6.13 16.29
CA GLY A 25 -14.41 -4.85 16.23
C GLY A 25 -14.45 -4.31 14.80
N VAL A 26 -15.63 -3.95 14.30
CA VAL A 26 -15.72 -3.09 13.12
C VAL A 26 -15.13 -1.74 13.50
N ALA A 27 -13.80 -1.62 13.48
CA ALA A 27 -13.20 -0.36 13.08
C ALA A 27 -13.86 -0.06 11.75
N SER A 28 -14.75 0.93 11.73
CA SER A 28 -15.39 1.35 10.50
C SER A 28 -14.25 1.84 9.62
N ALA A 29 -13.84 1.05 8.64
CA ALA A 29 -12.94 1.53 7.61
C ALA A 29 -13.74 2.54 6.79
N SER A 30 -13.23 3.76 6.60
CA SER A 30 -13.86 4.75 5.74
C SER A 30 -13.85 4.33 4.27
N VAL A 31 -12.88 3.49 3.89
CA VAL A 31 -12.65 2.98 2.53
C VAL A 31 -12.40 1.47 2.56
N ALA A 32 -12.76 0.78 1.48
CA ALA A 32 -12.49 -0.65 1.34
C ALA A 32 -10.98 -0.93 1.21
N PRO A 33 -10.47 -2.04 1.78
CA PRO A 33 -9.10 -2.49 1.56
C PRO A 33 -8.72 -2.57 0.09
N THR A 34 -7.51 -2.13 -0.25
CA THR A 34 -7.01 -2.15 -1.64
C THR A 34 -5.70 -2.94 -1.74
N ALA A 35 -5.60 -3.85 -2.71
CA ALA A 35 -4.38 -4.59 -2.96
C ALA A 35 -3.33 -3.72 -3.68
N VAL A 36 -2.10 -3.74 -3.17
CA VAL A 36 -0.92 -3.08 -3.73
C VAL A 36 0.10 -4.17 -4.04
N VAL A 37 0.33 -4.42 -5.33
CA VAL A 37 1.03 -5.61 -5.82
C VAL A 37 2.19 -5.15 -6.70
N ALA A 38 3.42 -5.23 -6.16
CA ALA A 38 4.62 -5.01 -6.98
C ALA A 38 4.81 -6.19 -7.94
N ASP A 39 4.74 -7.42 -7.43
CA ASP A 39 4.77 -8.65 -8.20
C ASP A 39 4.25 -9.87 -7.40
N SER A 40 4.56 -11.09 -7.83
CA SER A 40 4.15 -12.32 -7.13
C SER A 40 4.89 -12.59 -5.82
N ALA A 41 5.95 -11.84 -5.51
CA ALA A 41 6.78 -12.02 -4.33
C ALA A 41 6.62 -10.90 -3.29
N CYS A 42 6.19 -9.70 -3.70
CA CYS A 42 5.94 -8.55 -2.83
C CYS A 42 4.53 -7.95 -3.03
N GLN A 43 3.67 -8.12 -2.03
CA GLN A 43 2.27 -7.67 -2.05
C GLN A 43 1.81 -7.21 -0.67
N ALA A 44 0.94 -6.20 -0.63
CA ALA A 44 0.31 -5.72 0.59
C ALA A 44 -1.16 -5.33 0.35
N LEU A 45 -1.90 -5.16 1.44
CA LEU A 45 -3.18 -4.49 1.47
C LEU A 45 -2.99 -3.10 2.08
N GLU A 46 -3.39 -2.08 1.35
CA GLU A 46 -3.68 -0.77 1.92
C GLU A 46 -4.98 -0.86 2.72
N LEU A 47 -4.92 -0.50 3.99
CA LEU A 47 -6.06 -0.51 4.91
C LEU A 47 -6.22 0.87 5.53
N THR A 48 -7.47 1.32 5.63
CA THR A 48 -7.83 2.50 6.42
C THR A 48 -8.67 2.08 7.61
N LYS A 49 -8.36 2.57 8.80
CA LYS A 49 -9.12 2.32 10.03
C LYS A 49 -9.43 3.65 10.70
N ILE A 50 -10.65 3.77 11.22
CA ILE A 50 -10.99 4.91 12.07
C ILE A 50 -10.42 4.68 13.48
N ILE A 51 -9.53 5.58 13.93
CA ILE A 51 -8.94 5.63 15.26
C ILE A 51 -9.19 7.03 15.83
N ASP A 52 -9.72 7.10 17.05
CA ASP A 52 -10.10 8.35 17.71
C ASP A 52 -10.97 9.31 16.85
N GLY A 53 -11.77 8.75 15.94
CA GLY A 53 -12.67 9.50 15.07
C GLY A 53 -12.03 10.01 13.78
N HIS A 54 -10.81 9.59 13.47
CA HIS A 54 -10.06 10.00 12.28
C HIS A 54 -9.59 8.80 11.47
N ASP A 55 -9.29 9.01 10.19
CA ASP A 55 -8.75 7.98 9.31
C ASP A 55 -7.26 7.78 9.54
N HIS A 56 -6.85 6.51 9.64
CA HIS A 56 -5.46 6.10 9.77
C HIS A 56 -5.17 4.98 8.77
N MET A 57 -4.07 5.12 8.05
CA MET A 57 -3.68 4.21 6.99
C MET A 57 -2.60 3.21 7.47
N PHE A 58 -2.66 2.00 6.92
CA PHE A 58 -1.76 0.88 7.22
C PHE A 58 -1.39 0.17 5.91
N VAL A 59 -0.23 -0.48 5.89
CA VAL A 59 0.24 -1.30 4.76
C VAL A 59 0.40 -2.75 5.20
N ASP A 60 -0.64 -3.58 5.15
CA ASP A 60 -0.59 -4.96 5.64
C ASP A 60 0.06 -5.93 4.63
N PRO A 61 1.31 -6.40 4.83
CA PRO A 61 1.99 -7.26 3.88
C PRO A 61 1.28 -8.62 3.78
N THR A 62 0.92 -9.02 2.56
CA THR A 62 0.19 -10.27 2.31
C THR A 62 1.04 -11.33 1.61
N VAL A 63 2.05 -10.89 0.84
CA VAL A 63 3.07 -11.77 0.26
C VAL A 63 4.42 -11.09 0.45
N ASP A 64 5.31 -11.75 1.19
CA ASP A 64 6.60 -11.19 1.60
C ASP A 64 7.72 -12.23 1.42
N ASN A 65 8.08 -12.50 0.16
CA ASN A 65 8.98 -13.60 -0.24
C ASN A 65 10.26 -13.14 -0.97
N SER A 66 10.55 -11.84 -1.01
CA SER A 66 11.72 -11.24 -1.67
C SER A 66 12.31 -10.12 -0.79
N SER A 67 13.21 -9.30 -1.34
CA SER A 67 13.66 -8.04 -0.73
C SER A 67 12.57 -6.97 -0.87
N CYS A 68 11.43 -7.21 -0.22
CA CYS A 68 10.30 -6.30 -0.27
C CYS A 68 10.51 -5.09 0.64
N TYR A 69 10.07 -3.93 0.18
CA TYR A 69 10.04 -2.69 0.94
C TYR A 69 8.63 -2.11 0.86
N TYR A 70 8.03 -1.85 2.03
CA TYR A 70 6.65 -1.42 2.17
C TYR A 70 6.64 -0.02 2.77
N LEU A 71 5.94 0.91 2.14
CA LEU A 71 5.91 2.30 2.55
C LEU A 71 4.47 2.83 2.61
N ILE A 72 4.30 3.86 3.44
CA ILE A 72 3.21 4.83 3.32
C ILE A 72 3.86 6.16 2.95
N VAL A 73 3.55 6.66 1.77
CA VAL A 73 4.17 7.86 1.19
C VAL A 73 3.21 9.03 1.30
N ASN A 74 3.72 10.16 1.78
CA ASN A 74 3.01 11.43 1.70
C ASN A 74 3.19 12.01 0.29
N MET A 75 2.15 11.94 -0.51
CA MET A 75 2.16 12.34 -1.92
C MET A 75 2.30 13.85 -2.12
N ASN A 76 2.00 14.67 -1.10
CA ASN A 76 2.22 16.12 -1.19
C ASN A 76 3.71 16.48 -1.10
N THR A 77 4.52 15.68 -0.40
CA THR A 77 5.93 15.96 -0.12
C THR A 77 6.91 14.99 -0.78
N GLY A 78 6.45 13.79 -1.15
CA GLY A 78 7.26 12.69 -1.66
C GLY A 78 8.07 11.94 -0.60
N TYR A 79 7.86 12.23 0.69
CA TYR A 79 8.56 11.53 1.78
C TYR A 79 7.74 10.36 2.33
N SER A 80 8.43 9.32 2.82
CA SER A 80 7.79 8.25 3.58
C SER A 80 7.31 8.79 4.94
N ALA A 81 6.04 8.57 5.24
CA ALA A 81 5.49 8.73 6.58
C ALA A 81 5.69 7.47 7.42
N PHE A 82 5.81 6.32 6.76
CA PHE A 82 6.22 5.04 7.33
C PHE A 82 6.95 4.22 6.28
N ASP A 83 7.91 3.41 6.70
CA ASP A 83 8.56 2.43 5.85
C ASP A 83 9.10 1.24 6.65
N THR A 84 9.09 0.06 6.04
CA THR A 84 9.61 -1.17 6.65
C THR A 84 10.06 -2.18 5.60
N TRP A 85 11.11 -2.93 5.93
CA TRP A 85 11.69 -3.95 5.06
C TRP A 85 11.24 -5.37 5.42
N SER A 86 11.21 -6.22 4.40
CA SER A 86 11.08 -7.67 4.56
C SER A 86 12.18 -8.27 5.45
N PRO A 87 11.88 -9.24 6.33
CA PRO A 87 10.54 -9.69 6.69
C PRO A 87 9.82 -8.59 7.48
N ALA A 88 8.70 -8.11 6.95
CA ALA A 88 7.99 -6.99 7.53
C ALA A 88 7.35 -7.45 8.84
N GLY A 89 7.82 -6.87 9.95
CA GLY A 89 7.30 -7.10 11.29
C GLY A 89 5.99 -6.35 11.54
N ASP A 90 5.79 -5.91 12.78
CA ASP A 90 4.61 -5.13 13.13
C ASP A 90 4.56 -3.83 12.30
N GLN A 91 3.41 -3.64 11.64
CA GLN A 91 2.98 -2.44 10.92
C GLN A 91 2.99 -1.20 11.82
N PRO A 92 2.71 0.04 11.36
CA PRO A 92 2.57 1.17 12.28
C PRO A 92 1.41 0.86 13.23
N GLN A 93 1.73 0.23 14.35
CA GLN A 93 0.81 -0.34 15.32
C GLN A 93 1.12 0.35 16.64
N PRO A 94 0.09 0.65 17.45
CA PRO A 94 -1.31 0.33 17.19
C PRO A 94 -2.02 1.32 16.24
N ASP A 95 -1.44 2.51 16.01
CA ASP A 95 -2.21 3.68 15.58
C ASP A 95 -2.19 3.99 14.07
N GLY A 96 -1.39 3.31 13.26
CA GLY A 96 -1.30 3.62 11.82
C GLY A 96 -0.68 4.98 11.52
N VAL A 97 -0.74 5.40 10.26
CA VAL A 97 -0.36 6.76 9.84
C VAL A 97 -1.63 7.59 9.71
N TYR A 98 -1.73 8.68 10.48
CA TYR A 98 -2.86 9.59 10.45
C TYR A 98 -3.06 10.22 9.06
N ASP A 99 -4.22 9.97 8.46
CA ASP A 99 -4.65 10.45 7.15
C ASP A 99 -5.52 11.71 7.32
N GLY A 100 -4.85 12.80 7.69
CA GLY A 100 -5.48 14.04 8.11
C GLY A 100 -5.79 15.03 7.01
N PRO A 101 -6.52 16.11 7.33
CA PRO A 101 -6.80 17.19 6.38
C PRO A 101 -5.53 17.78 5.77
N GLY A 102 -5.51 17.90 4.44
CA GLY A 102 -4.39 18.48 3.70
C GLY A 102 -3.18 17.56 3.52
N VAL A 103 -3.33 16.29 3.91
CA VAL A 103 -2.40 15.22 3.61
C VAL A 103 -3.02 14.33 2.53
N THR A 104 -2.18 13.85 1.62
CA THR A 104 -2.53 12.80 0.66
C THR A 104 -1.55 11.67 0.86
N LEU A 105 -2.04 10.49 1.21
CA LEU A 105 -1.19 9.33 1.46
C LEU A 105 -1.44 8.23 0.44
N SER A 106 -0.40 7.47 0.12
CA SER A 106 -0.52 6.26 -0.70
C SER A 106 0.40 5.17 -0.17
N VAL A 107 -0.03 3.91 -0.26
CA VAL A 107 0.85 2.77 0.01
C VAL A 107 1.73 2.48 -1.20
N GLU A 108 3.02 2.31 -0.97
CA GLU A 108 3.97 1.84 -1.99
C GLU A 108 4.53 0.48 -1.59
N VAL A 109 4.59 -0.45 -2.55
CA VAL A 109 5.27 -1.73 -2.40
C VAL A 109 6.36 -1.82 -3.44
N ILE A 110 7.57 -2.16 -3.02
CA ILE A 110 8.75 -2.29 -3.88
C ILE A 110 9.34 -3.69 -3.69
N ASP A 111 9.61 -4.39 -4.78
CA ASP A 111 10.55 -5.52 -4.81
C ASP A 111 11.90 -5.02 -5.32
N GLU A 112 12.81 -4.74 -4.39
CA GLU A 112 14.13 -4.21 -4.72
C GLU A 112 15.04 -5.22 -5.43
N ALA A 113 14.81 -6.52 -5.21
CA ALA A 113 15.59 -7.55 -5.89
C ALA A 113 15.27 -7.60 -7.39
N ASN A 114 14.02 -7.29 -7.75
CA ASN A 114 13.52 -7.38 -9.12
C ASN A 114 13.28 -6.00 -9.78
N GLY A 115 13.41 -4.91 -9.04
CA GLY A 115 13.17 -3.55 -9.51
C GLY A 115 11.71 -3.29 -9.88
N ALA A 116 10.78 -3.98 -9.23
CA ALA A 116 9.34 -3.81 -9.42
C ALA A 116 8.77 -2.93 -8.31
N TYR A 117 7.81 -2.08 -8.62
CA TYR A 117 7.10 -1.29 -7.61
C TYR A 117 5.68 -0.98 -8.06
N TYR A 118 4.81 -0.72 -7.10
CA TYR A 118 3.43 -0.30 -7.36
C TYR A 118 2.92 0.61 -6.24
N PHE A 119 2.14 1.61 -6.64
CA PHE A 119 1.43 2.52 -5.73
C PHE A 119 -0.04 2.11 -5.61
N GLY A 120 -0.55 2.17 -4.39
CA GLY A 120 -1.98 2.14 -4.09
C GLY A 120 -2.68 3.41 -4.60
N PRO A 121 -3.98 3.54 -4.35
CA PRO A 121 -4.69 4.79 -4.59
C PRO A 121 -4.14 5.91 -3.68
N ASP A 122 -4.45 7.15 -4.06
CA ASP A 122 -4.26 8.31 -3.18
C ASP A 122 -5.47 8.41 -2.26
N ASN A 123 -5.26 8.43 -0.93
CA ASN A 123 -6.26 8.84 0.07
C ASN A 123 -6.09 10.31 0.42
#